data_AF-A0A329BDF7-F1
#
_entry.id   AF-A0A329BDF7-F1
#
_cell.length_a   1.000
_cell.length_b   1.000
_cell.length_c   1.000
_cell.angle_alpha   90.00
_cell.angle_beta   90.00
_cell.angle_gamma   90.00
#
_symmetry.space_group_name_H-M   'P 1'
#
loop_
_entity.id
_entity.type
_entity.pdbx_description
1 polymer ?
#
loop_
_entity_poly.entity_id
_entity_poly.type
_entity_poly.pdbx_seq_one_letter_code
_entity_poly.pdbx_strand_id
1 'polypeptide(L)' 'MILLQLSAAQGPAECCLAVARALACLQHEAAQAGIRTEQLEREDGEQPGTLRSVLLSLDGDGEDTLASH' A
#
# COMPACT_ATOMS: atom_id res chain seq x y z
N MET A 1 6.08 -14.59 2.77
CA MET A 1 5.99 -13.25 3.34
C MET A 1 6.89 -12.26 2.60
N ILE A 2 6.29 -11.21 2.03
CA ILE A 2 6.97 -10.06 1.38
C ILE A 2 6.68 -8.78 2.17
N LEU A 3 7.64 -7.86 2.18
CA LEU A 3 7.43 -6.48 2.64
C LEU A 3 7.28 -5.57 1.43
N LEU A 4 6.14 -4.87 1.34
CA LEU A 4 5.84 -3.93 0.26
C LEU A 4 5.70 -2.52 0.83
N GLN A 5 6.48 -1.59 0.27
CA GLN A 5 6.39 -0.18 0.63
C GLN A 5 5.75 0.63 -0.50
N LEU A 6 4.70 1.37 -0.17
CA LEU A 6 4.13 2.40 -1.03
C LEU A 6 4.53 3.75 -0.46
N SER A 7 5.11 4.62 -1.27
CA SER A 7 5.53 5.96 -0.84
C SER A 7 5.30 6.99 -1.93
N ALA A 8 4.86 8.17 -1.53
CA ALA A 8 4.77 9.31 -2.42
C ALA A 8 6.19 9.76 -2.78
N ALA A 9 6.45 9.95 -4.07
CA ALA A 9 7.68 10.58 -4.54
C ALA A 9 7.67 12.10 -4.24
N GLN A 10 8.62 12.85 -4.83
CA GLN A 10 8.55 14.31 -4.80
C GLN A 10 7.41 14.80 -5.68
N GLY A 11 6.30 15.13 -5.04
CA GLY A 11 5.14 15.73 -5.68
C GLY A 11 4.19 16.35 -4.65
N PRO A 12 3.27 17.19 -5.13
CA PRO A 12 2.25 17.83 -4.29
C PRO A 12 1.27 16.81 -3.68
N ALA A 13 0.27 17.28 -2.93
CA ALA A 13 -0.64 16.41 -2.16
C ALA A 13 -1.32 15.30 -2.97
N GLU A 14 -1.43 15.45 -4.29
CA GLU A 14 -1.93 14.46 -5.24
C GLU A 14 -1.13 13.15 -5.22
N CYS A 15 0.18 13.20 -5.02
CA CYS A 15 1.01 12.00 -4.91
C CYS A 15 0.68 11.24 -3.61
N CYS A 16 0.48 11.94 -2.50
CA CYS A 16 0.07 11.32 -1.24
C CYS A 16 -1.35 10.73 -1.34
N LEU A 17 -2.24 11.36 -2.10
CA LEU A 17 -3.56 10.81 -2.40
C LEU A 17 -3.47 9.53 -3.25
N ALA A 18 -2.55 9.48 -4.21
CA ALA A 18 -2.31 8.30 -5.03
C ALA A 18 -1.86 7.10 -4.19
N VAL A 19 -1.00 7.30 -3.19
CA VAL A 19 -0.59 6.24 -2.25
C VAL A 19 -1.78 5.68 -1.48
N ALA A 20 -2.66 6.55 -0.95
CA ALA A 20 -3.86 6.13 -0.24
C ALA A 20 -4.80 5.30 -1.12
N ARG A 21 -4.95 5.68 -2.39
CA ARG A 21 -5.76 4.94 -3.37
C ARG A 21 -5.11 3.61 -3.76
N ALA A 22 -3.80 3.61 -4.01
CA ALA A 22 -3.04 2.40 -4.34
C ALA A 22 -3.13 1.38 -3.21
N LEU A 23 -3.00 1.80 -1.94
CA LEU A 23 -3.20 0.95 -0.78
C LEU A 23 -4.60 0.32 -0.78
N ALA A 24 -5.65 1.12 -1.01
CA ALA A 24 -7.03 0.61 -1.03
C ALA A 24 -7.26 -0.42 -2.14
N CYS A 25 -6.74 -0.17 -3.34
CA CYS A 25 -6.79 -1.13 -4.46
C CYS A 25 -6.03 -2.41 -4.12
N LEU A 26 -4.80 -2.30 -3.62
CA LEU A 26 -3.97 -3.45 -3.27
C LEU A 26 -4.60 -4.31 -2.18
N GLN A 27 -5.19 -3.70 -1.15
CA GLN A 27 -5.91 -4.44 -0.11
C GLN A 27 -7.15 -5.16 -0.66
N HIS A 28 -7.84 -4.57 -1.63
CA HIS A 28 -8.96 -5.21 -2.31
C HIS A 28 -8.51 -6.43 -3.12
N GLU A 29 -7.43 -6.30 -3.90
CA GLU A 29 -6.85 -7.37 -4.70
C GLU A 29 -6.30 -8.50 -3.82
N ALA A 30 -5.60 -8.16 -2.73
CA ALA A 30 -5.11 -9.13 -1.75
C ALA A 30 -6.27 -9.94 -1.14
N ALA A 31 -7.35 -9.27 -0.74
CA ALA A 31 -8.53 -9.93 -0.19
C ALA A 31 -9.18 -10.89 -1.21
N GLN A 32 -9.24 -10.51 -2.48
CA GLN A 32 -9.74 -11.38 -3.55
C GLN A 32 -8.84 -12.60 -3.81
N ALA A 33 -7.53 -12.44 -3.63
CA ALA A 33 -6.53 -13.50 -3.78
C ALA A 33 -6.35 -14.36 -2.51
N GLY A 34 -7.00 -14.01 -1.39
CA GLY A 34 -6.80 -14.69 -0.11
C GLY A 34 -5.45 -14.40 0.56
N ILE A 35 -4.76 -13.33 0.14
CA ILE A 35 -3.49 -12.87 0.68
C ILE A 35 -3.77 -12.00 1.91
N ARG A 36 -3.13 -12.32 3.04
CA ARG A 36 -3.22 -11.51 4.26
C ARG A 36 -2.33 -10.28 4.10
N THR A 37 -2.88 -9.11 4.40
CA THR A 37 -2.14 -7.84 4.46
C THR A 37 -2.12 -7.31 5.89
N GLU A 38 -0.97 -6.86 6.37
CA GLU A 38 -0.84 -6.18 7.67
C GLU A 38 -0.03 -4.90 7.51
N GLN A 39 -0.57 -3.77 7.97
CA GLN A 39 0.17 -2.50 7.99
C GLN A 39 1.16 -2.52 9.15
N LEU A 40 2.44 -2.44 8.82
CA LEU A 40 3.53 -2.40 9.80
C LEU A 40 3.88 -0.96 10.17
N GLU A 41 3.95 -0.09 9.16
CA GLU A 41 4.23 1.34 9.34
C GLU A 41 3.32 2.17 8.45
N ARG A 42 2.98 3.38 8.91
CA ARG A 42 2.13 4.33 8.20
C ARG A 42 2.57 5.75 8.51
N GLU A 43 2.71 6.55 7.46
CA GLU A 43 2.96 7.97 7.54
C GLU A 43 1.85 8.72 6.78
N ASP A 44 1.10 9.54 7.51
CA ASP A 44 0.05 10.35 6.92
C ASP A 44 0.63 11.51 6.10
N GLY A 45 -0.07 11.88 5.03
CA GLY A 45 0.27 13.09 4.26
C GLY A 45 -0.26 14.36 4.93
N GLU A 46 0.17 15.52 4.41
CA GLU A 46 -0.20 16.84 4.95
C GLU A 46 -1.71 17.12 4.91
N GLN A 47 -2.42 16.51 3.96
CA GLN A 47 -3.87 16.65 3.82
C GLN A 47 -4.60 15.41 4.39
N PRO A 48 -5.74 15.59 5.08
CA PRO A 48 -6.54 14.49 5.58
C PRO A 48 -6.91 13.49 4.47
N GLY A 49 -6.75 12.19 4.76
CA GLY A 49 -7.05 11.11 3.82
C GLY A 49 -5.96 10.87 2.77
N THR A 50 -4.80 11.50 2.88
CA THR A 50 -3.62 11.22 2.06
C THR A 50 -2.56 10.48 2.87
N LEU A 51 -1.69 9.72 2.19
CA LEU A 51 -0.59 8.98 2.80
C LEU A 51 0.74 9.38 2.19
N ARG A 52 1.72 9.71 3.02
CA ARG A 52 3.10 9.91 2.59
C ARG A 52 3.76 8.57 2.29
N SER A 53 3.59 7.61 3.19
CA SER A 53 4.11 6.25 3.02
C SER A 53 3.32 5.23 3.84
N VAL A 54 3.38 3.96 3.42
CA VAL A 54 2.88 2.82 4.19
C VAL A 54 3.75 1.60 3.88
N LEU A 55 4.11 0.85 4.92
CA LEU A 55 4.79 -0.43 4.82
C LEU A 55 3.81 -1.54 5.20
N LEU A 56 3.70 -2.53 4.33
CA LEU A 56 2.79 -3.67 4.47
C LEU A 56 3.60 -4.96 4.50
N SER A 57 3.19 -5.92 5.32
CA SER A 57 3.49 -7.32 5.04
C SER A 57 2.38 -7.93 4.19
N LEU A 58 2.78 -8.71 3.20
CA LEU A 58 1.93 -9.59 2.42
C LEU A 58 2.29 -11.02 2.78
N ASP A 59 1.29 -11.83 3.09
CA ASP A 59 1.47 -13.24 3.43
C ASP A 59 0.37 -14.09 2.81
N GLY A 60 0.76 -14.97 1.89
CA GLY A 60 -0.14 -15.90 1.23
C GLY A 60 0.38 -16.40 -0.10
N ASP A 61 -0.31 -17.39 -0.67
CA ASP A 61 0.03 -17.93 -1.99
C ASP A 61 -0.18 -16.83 -3.06
N GLY A 62 0.86 -16.54 -3.84
CA GLY A 62 0.81 -15.51 -4.90
C GLY A 62 1.16 -14.09 -4.45
N GLU A 63 1.68 -13.92 -3.22
CA GLU A 63 2.19 -12.64 -2.72
C GLU A 63 3.23 -11.98 -3.67
N ASP A 64 4.10 -12.76 -4.31
CA ASP A 64 5.10 -12.27 -5.28
C ASP A 64 4.43 -11.60 -6.49
N THR A 65 3.34 -12.19 -6.99
CA THR A 65 2.59 -11.65 -8.13
C THR A 65 1.96 -10.32 -7.75
N LEU A 66 1.34 -10.25 -6.57
CA LEU A 66 0.71 -9.03 -6.08
C LEU A 66 1.73 -7.91 -5.84
N ALA A 67 2.91 -8.25 -5.31
CA ALA A 67 3.99 -7.30 -5.03
C ALA A 67 4.71 -6.79 -6.29
N SER A 68 4.57 -7.48 -7.43
CA SER A 68 5.29 -7.17 -8.68
C SER A 68 4.49 -6.30 -9.66
N HIS A 69 3.29 -5.85 -9.28
CA HIS A 69 2.46 -4.91 -10.05
C HIS A 69 2.96 -3.47 -9.97
#